data_AF-A0A816LHQ2-F1
#
_entry.id   AF-A0A816LHQ2-F1
#
_cell.length_a   1.000
_cell.length_b   1.000
_cell.length_c   1.000
_cell.angle_alpha   90.00
_cell.angle_beta   90.00
_cell.angle_gamma   90.00
#
_symmetry.space_group_name_H-M   'P 1'
#
loop_
_entity.id
_entity.type
_entity.pdbx_description
1 polymer ?
#
loop_
_entity_poly.entity_id
_entity_poly.type
_entity_poly.pdbx_seq_one_letter_code
_entity_poly.pdbx_strand_id
1 'polypeptide(L)'
;MAQTDINQPKLDMTKEEKERLKYLEFVQAAAVEALLRFALIYAKAKDKSGPLKPGVESVEGAVKTVVGPVYHKYHDVPVEVLKYMDQKVDVSVSERDRRVPPVVKQVSAQAISAAQRAPILARALATEVRRAGVVETASGVAKPVYTKYEPAAKEL
;
A
#
# COMPACT_ATOMS: atom_id res chain seq x y z
N MET A 1 33.24 38.75 24.57
CA MET A 1 33.00 37.81 23.45
C MET A 1 32.39 36.56 24.05
N ALA A 2 31.08 36.37 23.86
CA ALA A 2 30.35 35.24 24.44
C ALA A 2 30.39 34.06 23.45
N GLN A 3 30.92 32.94 23.89
CA GLN A 3 30.95 31.70 23.14
C GLN A 3 29.83 30.82 23.71
N THR A 4 28.68 30.84 23.05
CA THR A 4 27.55 29.95 23.35
C THR A 4 27.76 28.64 22.63
N ASP A 5 28.13 27.60 23.39
CA ASP A 5 28.06 26.21 22.97
C ASP A 5 26.59 25.83 22.71
N ILE A 6 26.25 25.66 21.44
CA ILE A 6 24.96 25.11 21.01
C ILE A 6 25.09 23.59 21.03
N ASN A 7 24.82 22.99 22.19
CA ASN A 7 24.53 21.57 22.28
C ASN A 7 23.23 21.27 21.51
N GLN A 8 23.35 20.63 20.35
CA GLN A 8 22.22 20.06 19.62
C GLN A 8 21.72 18.80 20.35
N PRO A 9 20.43 18.69 20.70
CA PRO A 9 19.84 17.40 21.02
C PRO A 9 19.56 16.69 19.70
N LYS A 10 20.56 15.98 19.16
CA LYS A 10 20.45 15.24 17.90
C LYS A 10 20.31 13.72 18.07
N LEU A 11 19.94 13.27 19.27
CA LEU A 11 19.99 11.84 19.60
C LEU A 11 18.71 11.23 20.18
N ASP A 12 17.56 11.91 20.03
CA ASP A 12 16.27 11.37 20.50
C ASP A 12 15.26 11.06 19.38
N MET A 13 15.49 11.44 18.12
CA MET A 13 14.58 11.06 17.02
C MET A 13 14.66 9.57 16.64
N THR A 14 15.74 8.88 16.98
CA THR A 14 15.99 7.52 16.47
C THR A 14 15.41 6.40 17.33
N LYS A 15 14.85 6.68 18.50
CA LYS A 15 14.24 5.64 19.35
C LYS A 15 12.77 5.44 19.01
N GLU A 16 12.02 6.52 18.85
CA GLU A 16 10.59 6.47 18.52
C GLU A 16 10.32 6.06 17.07
N GLU A 17 11.15 6.50 16.11
CA GLU A 17 11.05 6.03 14.71
C GLU A 17 11.42 4.55 14.55
N LYS A 18 12.25 3.99 15.43
CA LYS A 18 12.59 2.56 15.43
C LYS A 18 11.48 1.67 15.98
N GLU A 19 10.56 2.23 16.76
CA GLU A 19 9.41 1.46 17.27
C GLU A 19 8.28 1.33 16.25
N ARG A 20 8.26 2.20 15.23
CA ARG A 20 7.29 2.17 14.14
C ARG A 20 7.79 1.31 12.99
N LEU A 21 6.91 0.49 12.43
CA LEU A 21 7.20 -0.34 11.26
C LEU A 21 7.46 0.59 10.06
N LYS A 22 8.66 0.52 9.49
CA LYS A 22 9.14 1.44 8.45
C LYS A 22 8.77 0.97 7.03
N TYR A 23 8.67 -0.33 6.83
CA TYR A 23 8.36 -0.99 5.56
C TYR A 23 7.09 -1.84 5.64
N LEU A 24 6.79 -2.42 6.81
CA LEU A 24 5.69 -3.36 7.01
C LEU A 24 4.44 -2.74 7.62
N GLU A 25 4.35 -1.40 7.69
CA GLU A 25 3.15 -0.69 8.17
C GLU A 25 1.91 -1.05 7.35
N PHE A 26 2.05 -1.19 6.02
CA PHE A 26 0.95 -1.61 5.16
C PHE A 26 0.45 -3.02 5.49
N VAL A 27 1.32 -3.91 5.99
CA VAL A 27 0.94 -5.28 6.40
C VAL A 27 0.05 -5.21 7.63
N GLN A 28 0.40 -4.34 8.58
CA GLN A 28 -0.44 -4.11 9.76
C GLN A 28 -1.79 -3.51 9.37
N ALA A 29 -1.81 -2.50 8.49
CA ALA A 29 -3.05 -1.90 8.00
C ALA A 29 -3.94 -2.91 7.25
N ALA A 30 -3.34 -3.71 6.36
CA ALA A 30 -4.05 -4.76 5.63
C ALA A 30 -4.57 -5.87 6.56
N ALA A 31 -3.82 -6.23 7.60
CA ALA A 31 -4.25 -7.21 8.59
C ALA A 31 -5.47 -6.70 9.38
N VAL A 32 -5.46 -5.44 9.82
CA VAL A 32 -6.60 -4.82 10.51
C VAL A 32 -7.82 -4.76 9.57
N GLU A 33 -7.62 -4.35 8.33
CA GLU A 33 -8.70 -4.30 7.35
C GLU A 33 -9.28 -5.69 7.05
N ALA A 34 -8.42 -6.70 6.89
CA ALA A 34 -8.83 -8.09 6.71
C ALA A 34 -9.64 -8.57 7.93
N LEU A 35 -9.15 -8.33 9.15
CA LEU A 35 -9.85 -8.68 10.39
C LEU A 35 -11.24 -8.03 10.47
N LEU A 36 -11.35 -6.74 10.13
CA LEU A 36 -12.64 -6.04 10.10
C LEU A 36 -13.59 -6.63 9.06
N ARG A 37 -13.11 -6.93 7.84
CA ARG A 37 -13.91 -7.55 6.79
C ARG A 37 -14.39 -8.95 7.20
N PHE A 38 -13.49 -9.77 7.76
CA PHE A 38 -13.85 -11.09 8.27
C PHE A 38 -14.84 -11.01 9.43
N ALA A 39 -14.65 -10.09 10.38
CA ALA A 39 -15.57 -9.87 11.49
C ALA A 39 -16.96 -9.46 10.99
N LEU A 40 -17.04 -8.58 9.98
CA LEU A 40 -18.30 -8.16 9.36
C LEU A 40 -19.03 -9.33 8.70
N ILE A 41 -18.30 -10.10 7.88
CA ILE A 41 -18.87 -11.28 7.20
C ILE A 41 -19.32 -12.31 8.23
N TYR A 42 -18.50 -12.58 9.24
CA TYR A 42 -18.82 -13.50 10.32
C TYR A 42 -20.05 -13.06 11.12
N ALA A 43 -20.11 -11.80 11.55
CA ALA A 43 -21.26 -11.27 12.27
C ALA A 43 -22.55 -11.38 11.44
N LYS A 44 -22.49 -11.02 10.15
CA LYS A 44 -23.62 -11.15 9.23
C LYS A 44 -24.04 -12.61 9.02
N ALA A 45 -23.08 -13.52 8.88
CA ALA A 45 -23.36 -14.95 8.74
C ALA A 45 -23.94 -15.54 10.03
N LYS A 46 -23.41 -15.16 11.18
CA LYS A 46 -23.89 -15.57 12.51
C LYS A 46 -25.32 -15.09 12.74
N ASP A 47 -25.67 -13.85 12.42
CA ASP A 47 -27.03 -13.34 12.56
C ASP A 47 -28.03 -14.01 11.61
N LYS A 48 -27.57 -14.50 10.45
CA LYS A 48 -28.38 -15.22 9.46
C LYS A 48 -28.33 -16.74 9.63
N SER A 49 -27.70 -17.27 10.67
CA SER A 49 -27.51 -18.71 10.86
C SER A 49 -28.75 -19.46 11.35
N GLY A 50 -29.83 -18.76 11.73
CA GLY A 50 -31.12 -19.37 12.06
C GLY A 50 -31.02 -20.43 13.16
N PRO A 51 -31.51 -21.67 12.96
CA PRO A 51 -31.43 -22.74 13.95
C PRO A 51 -30.01 -23.11 14.41
N LEU A 52 -28.98 -22.76 13.62
CA LEU A 52 -27.58 -23.09 13.93
C LEU A 52 -26.90 -22.07 14.85
N LYS A 53 -27.52 -20.90 15.09
CA LYS A 53 -27.00 -19.83 15.95
C LYS A 53 -26.52 -20.30 17.33
N PRO A 54 -27.30 -21.08 18.11
CA PRO A 54 -26.85 -21.56 19.42
C PRO A 54 -25.64 -22.48 19.35
N GLY A 55 -25.50 -23.27 18.27
CA GLY A 55 -24.32 -24.11 18.06
C GLY A 55 -23.06 -23.28 17.81
N VAL A 56 -23.18 -22.24 16.98
CA VAL A 56 -22.07 -21.31 16.68
C VAL A 56 -21.63 -20.57 17.95
N GLU A 57 -22.57 -20.10 18.78
CA GLU A 57 -22.27 -19.41 20.04
C GLU A 57 -21.59 -20.33 21.07
N SER A 58 -22.02 -21.59 21.15
CA SER A 58 -21.38 -22.59 22.02
C SER A 58 -19.93 -22.85 21.63
N VAL A 59 -19.67 -23.05 20.34
CA VAL A 59 -18.30 -23.26 19.83
C VAL A 59 -17.44 -22.01 20.00
N GLU A 60 -17.98 -20.83 19.73
CA GLU A 60 -17.29 -19.56 19.98
C GLU A 60 -16.89 -19.41 21.45
N GLY A 61 -17.81 -19.73 22.37
CA GLY A 61 -17.55 -19.71 23.81
C GLY A 61 -16.45 -20.70 24.22
N ALA A 62 -16.48 -21.93 23.69
CA ALA A 62 -15.46 -22.94 23.96
C ALA A 62 -14.09 -22.50 23.44
N VAL A 63 -14.01 -22.02 22.19
CA VAL A 63 -12.76 -21.51 21.60
C VAL A 63 -12.25 -20.32 22.39
N LYS A 64 -13.10 -19.38 22.78
CA LYS A 64 -12.71 -18.22 23.60
C LYS A 64 -12.17 -18.65 24.97
N THR A 65 -12.71 -19.70 25.56
CA THR A 65 -12.23 -20.24 26.85
C THR A 65 -10.85 -20.87 26.72
N VAL A 66 -10.61 -21.62 25.65
CA VAL A 66 -9.34 -22.34 25.44
C VAL A 66 -8.24 -21.39 24.92
N VAL A 67 -8.58 -20.55 23.95
CA VAL A 67 -7.61 -19.69 23.23
C VAL A 67 -7.47 -18.32 23.89
N GLY A 68 -8.49 -17.82 24.60
CA GLY A 68 -8.45 -16.53 25.29
C GLY A 68 -7.23 -16.35 26.21
N PRO A 69 -6.89 -17.33 27.07
CA PRO A 69 -5.68 -17.27 27.90
C PRO A 69 -4.39 -17.24 27.09
N VAL A 70 -4.34 -17.94 25.96
CA VAL A 70 -3.17 -17.97 25.06
C VAL A 70 -3.00 -16.61 24.38
N TYR A 71 -4.09 -16.04 23.86
CA TYR A 71 -4.07 -14.71 23.26
C TYR A 71 -3.63 -13.65 24.26
N HIS A 72 -4.18 -13.64 25.48
CA HIS A 72 -3.77 -12.68 26.51
C HIS A 72 -2.27 -12.76 26.84
N LYS A 73 -1.66 -13.95 26.77
CA LYS A 73 -0.22 -14.12 27.01
C LYS A 73 0.67 -13.73 25.84
N TYR A 74 0.19 -13.88 24.61
CA TYR A 74 1.05 -13.79 23.41
C TYR A 74 0.58 -12.78 22.37
N HIS A 75 -0.45 -11.96 22.63
CA HIS A 75 -0.98 -10.99 21.67
C HIS A 75 0.05 -9.96 21.19
N ASP A 76 1.09 -9.69 21.98
CA ASP A 76 2.18 -8.78 21.61
C ASP A 76 3.23 -9.43 20.71
N VAL A 77 3.38 -10.77 20.75
CA VAL A 77 4.41 -11.51 20.01
C VAL A 77 4.31 -11.29 18.48
N PRO A 78 3.13 -11.35 17.84
CA PRO A 78 3.02 -11.07 16.41
C PRO A 78 3.53 -9.68 16.01
N VAL A 79 3.30 -8.67 16.85
CA VAL A 79 3.75 -7.30 16.61
C VAL A 79 5.28 -7.22 16.73
N GLU A 80 5.85 -7.90 17.73
CA GLU A 80 7.30 -7.95 17.94
C GLU A 80 8.03 -8.69 16.81
N VAL A 81 7.48 -9.81 16.34
CA VAL A 81 8.00 -10.53 15.16
C VAL A 81 7.95 -9.65 13.91
N LEU A 82 6.87 -8.89 13.72
CA LEU A 82 6.73 -7.97 12.60
C LEU A 82 7.79 -6.86 12.65
N LYS A 83 8.05 -6.30 13.84
CA LYS A 83 9.14 -5.32 14.06
C LYS A 83 10.51 -5.90 13.74
N TYR A 84 10.79 -7.13 14.17
CA TYR A 84 12.05 -7.81 13.85
C TYR A 84 12.24 -8.01 12.34
N MET A 85 11.17 -8.41 11.63
CA MET A 85 11.21 -8.54 10.17
C MET A 85 11.40 -7.19 9.49
N ASP A 86 10.71 -6.14 9.96
CA ASP A 86 10.83 -4.79 9.44
C ASP A 86 12.27 -4.24 9.59
N GLN A 87 12.89 -4.45 10.75
CA GLN A 87 14.30 -4.11 10.98
C GLN A 87 15.23 -4.89 10.05
N LYS A 88 14.96 -6.17 9.80
CA LYS A 88 15.77 -6.99 8.88
C LYS A 88 15.64 -6.51 7.44
N VAL A 89 14.46 -6.01 7.05
CA VAL A 89 14.25 -5.35 5.76
C VAL A 89 15.04 -4.04 5.69
N ASP A 90 15.02 -3.20 6.73
CA ASP A 90 15.79 -1.94 6.80
C ASP A 90 17.31 -2.17 6.61
N VAL A 91 17.87 -3.18 7.29
CA VAL A 91 19.28 -3.58 7.10
C VAL A 91 19.54 -4.04 5.66
N SER A 92 18.65 -4.86 5.10
CA SER A 92 18.79 -5.37 3.73
C SER A 92 18.70 -4.26 2.67
N VAL A 93 17.81 -3.28 2.89
CA VAL A 93 17.62 -2.14 1.99
C VAL A 93 18.82 -1.20 2.08
N SER A 94 19.30 -0.91 3.29
CA SER A 94 20.48 -0.04 3.47
C SER A 94 21.77 -0.65 2.93
N GLU A 95 21.99 -1.96 3.05
CA GLU A 95 23.13 -2.65 2.44
C GLU A 95 23.07 -2.60 0.90
N ARG A 96 21.88 -2.80 0.32
CA ARG A 96 21.69 -2.62 -1.12
C ARG A 96 21.94 -1.18 -1.52
N ASP A 97 21.39 -0.22 -0.80
CA ASP A 97 21.50 1.22 -1.07
C ASP A 97 22.97 1.70 -1.04
N ARG A 98 23.81 1.10 -0.20
CA ARG A 98 25.26 1.35 -0.15
C ARG A 98 26.02 0.78 -1.34
N ARG A 99 25.49 -0.26 -1.99
CA ARG A 99 26.09 -0.92 -3.16
C ARG A 99 25.63 -0.34 -4.49
N VAL A 100 24.60 0.51 -4.52
CA VAL A 100 24.12 1.13 -5.76
C VAL A 100 24.90 2.42 -6.05
N PRO A 101 25.55 2.55 -7.23
CA PRO A 101 26.24 3.77 -7.61
C PRO A 101 25.33 5.02 -7.55
N PRO A 102 25.84 6.21 -7.21
CA PRO A 102 25.05 7.43 -7.10
C PRO A 102 24.27 7.77 -8.39
N VAL A 103 24.80 7.38 -9.55
CA VAL A 103 24.20 7.60 -10.88
C VAL A 103 22.83 6.95 -11.00
N VAL A 104 22.66 5.73 -10.50
CA VAL A 104 21.39 5.00 -10.64
C VAL A 104 20.29 5.61 -9.75
N LYS A 105 20.67 6.20 -8.60
CA LYS A 105 19.74 6.95 -7.72
C LYS A 105 19.23 8.23 -8.38
N GLN A 106 20.11 8.94 -9.08
CA GLN A 106 19.76 10.17 -9.79
C GLN A 106 18.83 9.89 -10.96
N VAL A 107 19.12 8.85 -11.76
CA VAL A 107 18.27 8.45 -12.89
C VAL A 107 16.90 7.98 -12.40
N SER A 108 16.82 7.21 -11.30
CA SER A 108 15.54 6.80 -10.73
C SER A 108 14.72 7.98 -10.21
N ALA A 109 15.35 8.95 -9.52
CA ALA A 109 14.65 10.13 -9.03
C ALA A 109 14.14 11.00 -10.19
N GLN A 110 14.94 11.13 -11.24
CA GLN A 110 14.56 11.84 -12.46
C GLN A 110 13.41 11.13 -13.18
N ALA A 111 13.44 9.81 -13.30
CA ALA A 111 12.36 9.03 -13.89
C ALA A 111 11.04 9.12 -13.10
N ILE A 112 11.10 9.05 -11.76
CA ILE A 112 9.92 9.23 -10.90
C ILE A 112 9.35 10.64 -11.06
N SER A 113 10.20 11.67 -11.06
CA SER A 113 9.77 13.06 -11.26
C SER A 113 9.16 13.28 -12.65
N ALA A 114 9.71 12.64 -13.68
CA ALA A 114 9.18 12.69 -15.04
C ALA A 114 7.82 11.97 -15.13
N ALA A 115 7.68 10.80 -14.48
CA ALA A 115 6.42 10.06 -14.42
C ALA A 115 5.32 10.83 -13.67
N GLN A 116 5.65 11.55 -12.60
CA GLN A 116 4.70 12.41 -11.89
C GLN A 116 4.30 13.65 -12.69
N ARG A 117 5.21 14.18 -13.52
CA ARG A 117 4.92 15.30 -14.43
C ARG A 117 4.16 14.88 -15.68
N ALA A 118 4.27 13.63 -16.11
CA ALA A 118 3.58 13.09 -17.28
C ALA A 118 2.05 13.30 -17.27
N PRO A 119 1.29 12.99 -16.20
CA PRO A 119 -0.16 13.24 -16.17
C PRO A 119 -0.51 14.73 -16.15
N ILE A 120 0.35 15.58 -15.58
CA ILE A 120 0.17 17.04 -15.57
C ILE A 120 0.34 17.60 -16.98
N LEU A 121 1.39 17.17 -17.69
CA LEU A 121 1.66 17.55 -19.07
C LEU A 121 0.59 16.99 -20.03
N ALA A 122 0.16 15.74 -19.84
CA ALA A 122 -0.92 15.14 -20.63
C ALA A 122 -2.24 15.91 -20.46
N ARG A 123 -2.59 16.32 -19.23
CA ARG A 123 -3.78 17.14 -18.98
C ARG A 123 -3.66 18.52 -19.60
N ALA A 124 -2.51 19.18 -19.47
CA ALA A 124 -2.27 20.50 -20.06
C ALA A 124 -2.38 20.48 -21.60
N LEU A 125 -1.79 19.47 -22.25
CA LEU A 125 -1.89 19.29 -23.69
C LEU A 125 -3.32 18.96 -24.14
N ALA A 126 -4.04 18.10 -23.39
CA ALA A 126 -5.45 17.82 -23.68
C ALA A 126 -6.33 19.07 -23.57
N THR A 127 -6.06 19.93 -22.57
CA THR A 127 -6.79 21.20 -22.43
C THR A 127 -6.43 22.21 -23.52
N GLU A 128 -5.16 22.25 -23.95
CA GLU A 128 -4.72 23.14 -25.01
C GLU A 128 -5.26 22.71 -26.38
N VAL A 129 -5.28 21.40 -26.68
CA VAL A 129 -5.94 20.83 -27.87
C VAL A 129 -7.43 21.12 -27.88
N ARG A 130 -8.08 21.00 -26.70
CA ARG A 130 -9.50 21.35 -26.52
C ARG A 130 -9.76 22.85 -26.71
N ARG A 131 -8.84 23.70 -26.27
CA ARG A 131 -8.94 25.16 -26.35
C ARG A 131 -8.60 25.72 -27.74
N ALA A 132 -7.63 25.12 -28.42
CA ALA A 132 -7.23 25.44 -29.79
C ALA A 132 -8.24 24.96 -30.84
N GLY A 133 -9.32 24.29 -30.44
CA GLY A 133 -10.42 23.89 -31.33
C GLY A 133 -10.09 22.74 -32.28
N VAL A 134 -8.96 22.05 -32.11
CA VAL A 134 -8.49 20.95 -33.00
C VAL A 134 -9.10 19.59 -32.62
N VAL A 135 -10.22 19.58 -31.89
CA VAL A 135 -10.90 18.33 -31.50
C VAL A 135 -11.75 17.78 -32.65
N GLU A 136 -12.30 18.64 -33.50
CA GLU A 136 -13.14 18.18 -34.63
C GLU A 136 -12.32 17.58 -35.78
N THR A 137 -11.13 18.11 -36.06
CA THR A 137 -10.31 17.65 -37.20
C THR A 137 -9.65 16.28 -36.96
N ALA A 138 -9.34 15.92 -35.70
CA ALA A 138 -8.75 14.61 -35.36
C ALA A 138 -9.80 13.49 -35.16
N SER A 139 -11.03 13.82 -34.75
CA SER A 139 -12.14 12.86 -34.65
C SER A 139 -12.49 12.20 -35.99
N GLY A 140 -12.23 12.89 -37.11
CA GLY A 140 -12.39 12.36 -38.47
C GLY A 140 -11.35 11.29 -38.87
N VAL A 141 -10.15 11.32 -38.28
CA VAL A 141 -9.04 10.40 -38.64
C VAL A 141 -9.02 9.13 -37.78
N ALA A 142 -9.65 9.15 -36.60
CA ALA A 142 -9.69 7.99 -35.71
C ALA A 142 -10.75 6.94 -36.10
N LYS A 143 -11.82 7.33 -36.81
CA LYS A 143 -12.89 6.41 -37.23
C LYS A 143 -12.50 5.38 -38.32
N PRO A 144 -11.69 5.68 -39.36
CA PRO A 144 -11.35 4.68 -40.38
C PRO A 144 -10.34 3.61 -39.93
N VAL A 145 -9.74 3.73 -38.74
CA VAL A 145 -8.76 2.75 -38.24
C VAL A 145 -9.44 1.59 -37.48
N TYR A 146 -10.60 1.83 -36.85
CA TYR A 146 -11.36 0.78 -36.16
C TYR A 146 -12.06 -0.20 -37.11
N THR A 147 -12.45 0.23 -38.31
CA THR A 147 -13.12 -0.63 -39.29
C THR A 147 -12.18 -1.62 -39.98
N LYS A 148 -10.86 -1.51 -39.80
CA LYS A 148 -9.88 -2.40 -40.45
C LYS A 148 -9.58 -3.68 -39.66
N TYR A 149 -10.07 -3.81 -38.42
CA TYR A 149 -9.80 -4.99 -37.58
C TYR A 149 -10.99 -5.95 -37.39
N GLU A 150 -12.18 -5.67 -37.96
CA GLU A 150 -13.39 -6.49 -37.78
C GLU A 150 -13.75 -7.52 -38.89
N PRO A 151 -13.03 -7.74 -40.02
CA PRO A 151 -13.41 -8.83 -40.93
C PRO A 151 -12.58 -10.12 -40.80
N ALA A 152 -11.66 -10.26 -39.84
CA ALA A 152 -10.82 -11.46 -39.72
C ALA A 152 -11.36 -12.54 -38.74
N ALA A 153 -12.50 -12.31 -38.08
CA ALA A 153 -13.06 -13.24 -37.09
C ALA A 153 -14.33 -14.00 -37.56
N LYS A 154 -14.57 -14.08 -38.87
CA LYS A 154 -15.69 -14.85 -39.46
C LYS A 154 -15.28 -15.96 -40.42
N GLU A 155 -14.00 -16.30 -40.51
CA GLU A 155 -13.54 -17.50 -41.24
C GLU A 155 -12.63 -18.37 -40.38
N LEU A 156 -13.21 -18.95 -39.31
CA LEU A 156 -12.82 -20.23 -38.73
C LEU A 156 -14.07 -20.94 -38.22
#